data_AF-A0A947A0I6-F1
#
_entry.id   AF-A0A947A0I6-F1
#
_cell.length_a   1.000
_cell.length_b   1.000
_cell.length_c   1.000
_cell.angle_alpha   90.00
_cell.angle_beta   90.00
_cell.angle_gamma   90.00
#
_symmetry.space_group_name_H-M   'P 1'
#
loop_
_entity.id
_entity.type
_entity.pdbx_description
1 polymer ?
#
loop_
_entity_poly.entity_id
_entity_poly.type
_entity_poly.pdbx_seq_one_letter_code
_entity_poly.pdbx_strand_id
1 'polypeptide(L)' 'VDERFTSKMAMQSMIDGGMKKKKRRDKALVDEISATIILQTWLYE' A
#
# COMPACT_ATOMS: atom_id res chain seq x y z
N VAL A 1 -5.20 -10.97 -6.57
CA VAL A 1 -4.68 -9.60 -6.76
C VAL A 1 -3.42 -9.69 -7.62
N ASP A 2 -3.18 -8.78 -8.56
CA ASP A 2 -1.88 -8.74 -9.25
C ASP A 2 -0.87 -7.95 -8.39
N GLU A 3 0.10 -8.68 -7.83
CA GLU A 3 1.13 -8.16 -6.92
C GLU A 3 1.92 -6.98 -7.52
N ARG A 4 2.00 -6.89 -8.86
CA ARG A 4 2.69 -5.80 -9.57
C ARG A 4 2.04 -4.44 -9.36
N PHE A 5 0.76 -4.40 -8.96
CA PHE A 5 0.03 -3.17 -8.71
C PHE A 5 -0.11 -2.83 -7.21
N THR A 6 0.47 -3.64 -6.32
CA THR A 6 0.35 -3.46 -4.86
C THR A 6 0.87 -2.11 -4.39
N SER A 7 2.03 -1.66 -4.89
CA SER A 7 2.58 -0.35 -4.51
C SER A 7 1.66 0.80 -4.92
N LYS A 8 0.91 0.66 -6.02
CA LYS A 8 -0.07 1.65 -6.46
C LYS A 8 -1.30 1.65 -5.56
N MET A 9 -1.77 0.48 -5.15
CA MET A 9 -2.87 0.35 -4.19
C MET A 9 -2.49 0.91 -2.82
N ALA A 10 -1.31 0.57 -2.30
CA ALA A 10 -0.78 1.11 -1.06
C ALA A 10 -0.73 2.64 -1.09
N MET A 11 -0.22 3.21 -2.19
CA MET A 11 -0.15 4.67 -2.36
C MET A 11 -1.54 5.31 -2.44
N GLN A 12 -2.53 4.63 -3.03
CA GLN A 12 -3.92 5.08 -3.07
C GLN A 12 -4.55 5.04 -1.68
N SER A 13 -4.39 3.95 -0.93
CA SER A 13 -4.86 3.86 0.47
C SER A 13 -4.27 4.95 1.36
N MET A 14 -3.02 5.33 1.15
CA MET A 14 -2.41 6.48 1.85
C MET A 14 -3.06 7.81 1.48
N ILE A 15 -3.50 8.00 0.21
CA ILE A 15 -4.22 9.20 -0.22
C ILE A 15 -5.59 9.23 0.45
N ASP A 16 -6.32 8.12 0.38
CA ASP A 16 -7.68 8.01 0.90
C ASP A 16 -7.71 8.17 2.42
N GLY A 17 -6.65 7.71 3.11
CA GLY A 17 -6.42 7.95 4.53
C GLY A 17 -5.95 9.36 4.90
N GLY A 18 -5.90 10.30 3.94
CA GLY A 18 -5.55 11.70 4.20
C GLY A 18 -4.07 11.96 4.47
N MET A 19 -3.17 11.06 4.07
CA MET A 19 -1.75 11.21 4.35
C MET A 19 -1.11 12.31 3.48
N LYS A 20 -0.35 13.21 4.13
CA LYS A 20 0.35 14.31 3.45
C LYS A 20 1.34 13.79 2.40
N LYS A 21 1.40 14.45 1.23
CA LYS A 21 2.25 14.09 0.08
C LYS A 21 3.71 13.75 0.43
N LYS A 22 4.32 14.44 1.40
CA LYS A 22 5.70 14.17 1.85
C LYS A 22 5.85 12.80 2.52
N LYS A 23 4.87 12.40 3.33
CA LYS A 23 4.85 11.09 4.00
C LYS A 23 4.58 9.93 3.03
N ARG A 24 3.75 10.15 2.01
CA ARG A 24 3.46 9.15 0.95
C ARG A 24 4.64 8.83 0.03
N ARG A 25 5.74 9.59 0.15
CA ARG A 25 6.99 9.38 -0.60
C ARG A 25 7.99 8.54 0.17
N ASP A 26 7.72 8.26 1.44
CA ASP A 26 8.56 7.40 2.25
C ASP A 26 8.39 5.96 1.78
N LYS A 27 9.46 5.41 1.18
CA LYS A 27 9.43 4.06 0.61
C LYS A 27 9.18 3.00 1.68
N ALA A 28 9.71 3.18 2.89
CA ALA A 28 9.51 2.21 3.96
C ALA A 28 8.02 2.08 4.32
N LEU A 29 7.31 3.21 4.40
CA LEU A 29 5.86 3.22 4.66
C LEU A 29 5.05 2.61 3.51
N VAL A 30 5.45 2.86 2.26
CA VAL A 30 4.77 2.26 1.09
C VAL A 30 4.99 0.75 1.06
N ASP A 31 6.20 0.28 1.36
CA ASP A 31 6.56 -1.14 1.37
C ASP A 31 5.82 -1.90 2.49
N GLU A 32 5.71 -1.30 3.68
CA GLU A 32 4.94 -1.86 4.81
C GLU A 32 3.46 -2.07 4.43
N ILE A 33 2.81 -1.02 3.91
CA ILE A 33 1.41 -1.10 3.50
C ILE A 33 1.22 -2.12 2.38
N SER A 34 2.17 -2.18 1.43
CA SER A 34 2.15 -3.16 0.34
C SER A 34 2.22 -4.60 0.88
N ALA A 35 3.10 -4.87 1.85
CA ALA A 35 3.20 -6.18 2.49
C ALA A 35 1.89 -6.58 3.19
N THR A 36 1.23 -5.64 3.88
CA THR A 36 -0.10 -5.92 4.47
C THR A 36 -1.17 -6.22 3.42
N ILE A 37 -1.18 -5.54 2.27
CA ILE A 37 -2.15 -5.81 1.20
C ILE A 37 -1.92 -7.19 0.59
N ILE A 38 -0.65 -7.58 0.38
CA ILE A 38 -0.29 -8.93 -0.09
C ILE A 38 -0.75 -9.99 0.92
N LEU A 39 -0.48 -9.76 2.21
CA LEU A 39 -0.91 -10.68 3.26
C LEU A 39 -2.43 -10.80 3.34
N GLN A 40 -3.16 -9.68 3.26
CA GLN A 40 -4.62 -9.67 3.22
C GLN A 40 -5.16 -10.42 2.01
N THR A 41 -4.54 -10.23 0.84
CA THR A 41 -4.86 -10.99 -0.36
C THR A 41 -4.74 -12.49 -0.08
N TRP A 42 -3.61 -12.93 0.48
CA TRP A 42 -3.37 -14.34 0.78
C TRP A 42 -4.36 -14.93 1.81
N LEU A 43 -4.86 -14.13 2.75
CA LEU A 43 -5.78 -14.59 3.80
C LEU A 43 -7.25 -14.64 3.38
N TYR A 44 -7.65 -13.82 2.40
CA TYR A 44 -9.04 -13.66 1.99
C TYR A 44 -9.32 -14.09 0.54
N GLU A 45 -8.30 -14.49 -0.22
CA GLU A 45 -8.40 -15.33 -1.43
C GLU A 45 -8.37 -16.82 -1.08
#